data_AF-A0A5D6Y099-F1
#
_entry.id   AF-A0A5D6Y099-F1
#
_cell.length_a   1.000
_cell.length_b   1.000
_cell.length_c   1.000
_cell.angle_alpha   90.00
_cell.angle_beta   90.00
_cell.angle_gamma   90.00
#
_symmetry.space_group_name_H-M   'P 1'
#
loop_
_entity.id
_entity.type
_entity.pdbx_description
1 polymer ?
#
loop_
_entity_poly.entity_id
_entity_poly.type
_entity_poly.pdbx_seq_one_letter_code
_entity_poly.pdbx_strand_id
1 'polypeptide(L)' 'IADEHVDYLTSELERNCNLTLKEMASLLKERFSVTVTAETMRRALNAACYTLKQTHRDNKYRNTTENNDKRR' A
#
# COMPACT_ATOMS: atom_id res chain seq x y z
N ILE A 1 -3.82 -15.33 5.08
CA ILE A 1 -4.02 -14.17 5.99
C ILE A 1 -5.32 -14.43 6.73
N ALA A 2 -5.30 -14.29 8.06
CA ALA A 2 -6.49 -14.44 8.90
C ALA A 2 -7.31 -13.14 8.91
N ASP A 3 -8.58 -13.23 9.32
CA ASP A 3 -9.49 -12.08 9.37
C ASP A 3 -8.99 -10.99 10.34
N GLU A 4 -8.45 -11.38 11.49
CA GLU A 4 -7.82 -10.47 12.46
C GLU A 4 -6.66 -9.63 11.88
N HIS A 5 -5.91 -10.19 10.92
CA HIS A 5 -4.83 -9.47 10.26
C HIS A 5 -5.39 -8.40 9.31
N VAL A 6 -6.51 -8.71 8.64
CA VAL A 6 -7.18 -7.78 7.73
C VAL A 6 -7.79 -6.63 8.53
N ASP A 7 -8.46 -6.90 9.64
CA ASP A 7 -9.02 -5.87 10.54
C ASP A 7 -7.93 -4.91 11.05
N TYR A 8 -6.81 -5.46 11.53
CA TYR A 8 -5.66 -4.65 11.96
C TYR A 8 -5.13 -3.74 10.85
N LEU A 9 -4.89 -4.30 9.67
CA LEU A 9 -4.40 -3.55 8.52
C LEU A 9 -5.37 -2.47 8.05
N THR A 10 -6.66 -2.75 8.18
CA THR A 10 -7.72 -1.84 7.84
C THR A 10 -7.71 -0.63 8.77
N SER A 11 -7.61 -0.87 10.08
CA SER A 11 -7.44 0.19 11.08
C SER A 11 -6.17 1.04 10.83
N GLU A 12 -5.07 0.42 10.42
CA GLU A 12 -3.83 1.14 10.07
C GLU A 12 -3.97 1.97 8.78
N LEU A 13 -4.72 1.47 7.79
CA LEU A 13 -5.04 2.22 6.56
C LEU A 13 -5.94 3.42 6.82
N GLU A 14 -6.88 3.32 7.76
CA GLU A 14 -7.71 4.45 8.18
C GLU A 14 -6.87 5.56 8.83
N ARG A 15 -5.85 5.17 9.61
CA ARG A 15 -4.88 6.10 10.21
C ARG A 15 -3.92 6.69 9.17
N ASN A 16 -3.50 5.88 8.20
CA ASN A 16 -2.56 6.28 7.16
C ASN A 16 -2.88 5.63 5.81
N CYS A 17 -3.62 6.34 4.97
CA CYS A 17 -3.99 5.89 3.64
C CYS A 17 -2.83 5.87 2.62
N ASN A 18 -1.62 6.27 3.02
CA ASN A 18 -0.41 6.24 2.18
C ASN A 18 0.43 4.98 2.40
N LEU A 19 -0.01 4.05 3.24
CA LEU A 19 0.71 2.79 3.45
C LEU A 19 0.82 2.02 2.13
N THR A 20 2.04 1.62 1.79
CA THR A 20 2.27 0.78 0.62
C THR A 20 2.04 -0.68 0.98
N LEU A 21 1.75 -1.52 -0.03
CA LEU A 21 1.61 -2.96 0.16
C LEU A 21 2.82 -3.62 0.84
N LYS A 22 4.04 -3.09 0.62
CA LYS A 22 5.26 -3.59 1.26
C LYS A 22 5.31 -3.20 2.73
N GLU A 23 4.97 -1.95 3.06
CA GLU A 23 4.91 -1.48 4.45
C GLU A 23 3.85 -2.27 5.22
N MET A 24 2.70 -2.51 4.62
CA MET A 24 1.64 -3.33 5.23
C MET A 24 2.08 -4.79 5.47
N ALA A 25 2.86 -5.36 4.56
CA ALA A 25 3.45 -6.69 4.76
C ALA A 25 4.47 -6.69 5.92
N SER A 26 5.27 -5.63 6.04
CA SER A 26 6.19 -5.44 7.18
C SER A 26 5.44 -5.32 8.50
N LEU A 27 4.32 -4.58 8.54
CA LEU A 27 3.48 -4.46 9.74
C LEU A 27 2.94 -5.80 10.23
N LEU A 28 2.49 -6.67 9.30
CA LEU A 28 2.09 -8.04 9.67
C LEU A 28 3.25 -8.88 10.16
N LYS A 29 4.44 -8.71 9.57
CA LYS A 29 5.64 -9.40 10.02
C LYS A 29 6.06 -8.97 11.42
N GLU A 30 6.04 -7.66 11.72
CA GLU A 30 6.42 -7.15 13.03
C GLU A 30 5.40 -7.52 14.12
N ARG A 31 4.10 -7.40 13.83
CA ARG A 31 3.07 -7.58 14.86
C ARG A 31 2.63 -9.02 15.06
N PHE A 32 2.57 -9.80 13.98
CA PHE A 32 2.05 -11.17 14.00
C PHE A 32 3.11 -12.23 13.67
N SER A 33 4.37 -11.83 13.40
CA SER A 33 5.40 -12.73 12.87
C SER A 33 5.01 -13.41 11.55
N VAL A 34 4.07 -12.82 10.80
CA VAL A 34 3.52 -13.38 9.56
C VAL A 34 4.20 -12.76 8.36
N THR A 35 4.91 -13.58 7.58
CA THR A 35 5.55 -13.14 6.34
C THR A 35 4.61 -13.35 5.16
N VAL A 36 4.28 -12.27 4.45
CA VAL A 36 3.42 -12.28 3.28
C VAL A 36 4.02 -11.47 2.15
N THR A 37 3.72 -11.88 0.92
CA THR A 37 4.11 -11.11 -0.28
C THR A 37 3.17 -9.92 -0.48
N ALA A 38 3.64 -8.89 -1.18
CA ALA A 38 2.82 -7.74 -1.56
C ALA A 38 1.59 -8.16 -2.41
N GLU A 39 1.71 -9.22 -3.21
CA GLU A 39 0.58 -9.78 -3.97
C GLU A 39 -0.47 -10.41 -3.06
N THR A 40 -0.04 -11.18 -2.05
CA THR A 40 -0.96 -11.76 -1.06
C THR A 40 -1.70 -10.67 -0.29
N MET A 41 -1.01 -9.59 0.08
CA MET A 41 -1.60 -8.41 0.70
C MET A 41 -2.66 -7.76 -0.21
N ARG A 42 -2.32 -7.55 -1.48
CA ARG A 42 -3.26 -6.99 -2.46
C ARG A 42 -4.52 -7.85 -2.60
N ARG A 43 -4.38 -9.18 -2.65
CA ARG A 43 -5.51 -10.10 -2.75
C ARG A 43 -6.38 -10.06 -1.50
N ALA A 44 -5.78 -10.02 -0.32
CA ALA A 44 -6.50 -9.92 0.95
C ALA A 44 -7.31 -8.63 1.04
N LEU A 45 -6.72 -7.49 0.68
CA LEU A 45 -7.41 -6.19 0.68
C LEU A 45 -8.52 -6.15 -0.36
N ASN A 46 -8.31 -6.71 -1.55
CA ASN A 46 -9.35 -6.78 -2.58
C ASN A 46 -10.53 -7.67 -2.13
N ALA A 47 -10.26 -8.78 -1.44
CA ALA A 47 -11.30 -9.63 -0.85
C ALA A 47 -12.07 -8.90 0.27
N ALA A 48 -11.41 -8.00 1.01
CA ALA A 48 -12.02 -7.10 1.99
C ALA A 48 -12.66 -5.83 1.36
N CYS A 49 -12.85 -5.81 0.03
CA CYS A 49 -13.41 -4.69 -0.72
C CYS A 49 -12.62 -3.36 -0.64
N TYR A 50 -11.34 -3.39 -0.26
CA TYR A 50 -10.46 -2.23 -0.33
C TYR A 50 -9.96 -2.01 -1.74
N THR A 51 -10.28 -0.83 -2.30
CA THR A 51 -9.73 -0.40 -3.59
C THR A 51 -8.43 0.35 -3.36
N LEU A 52 -7.31 -0.28 -3.67
CA LEU A 52 -6.01 0.38 -3.67
C LEU A 52 -5.84 1.20 -4.94
N LYS A 53 -5.76 2.53 -4.79
CA LYS A 53 -5.40 3.43 -5.88
C LYS A 53 -3.94 3.86 -5.72
N GLN A 54 -3.26 4.00 -6.85
CA GLN A 54 -1.94 4.62 -6.86
C GLN A 54 -2.11 6.11 -6.54
N THR A 55 -1.66 6.52 -5.36
CA THR A 55 -1.69 7.93 -4.94
C THR A 55 -0.42 8.63 -5.41
N HIS A 56 -0.55 9.63 -6.28
CA HIS A 56 0.57 10.41 -6.78
C HIS A 56 0.89 11.53 -5.78
N ARG A 57 1.61 11.18 -4.70
CA ARG A 57 1.95 12.13 -3.63
C ARG A 57 2.92 13.24 -4.08
N ASP A 58 3.78 12.94 -5.05
CA ASP A 58 4.84 13.86 -5.48
C ASP A 58 4.59 14.44 -6.88
N ASN A 59 3.88 15.57 -6.93
CA ASN A 59 3.61 16.27 -8.20
C ASN A 59 4.86 17.01 -8.73
N LYS A 60 5.78 17.41 -7.84
CA LYS A 60 6.98 18.19 -8.20
C LYS A 60 7.97 17.37 -9.04
N TYR A 61 8.17 16.10 -8.73
CA TYR A 61 9.00 15.20 -9.55
C TYR A 61 8.44 14.99 -10.97
N ARG A 62 7.11 15.00 -11.13
CA ARG A 62 6.46 14.72 -12.41
C ARG A 62 6.57 15.88 -13.41
N ASN A 63 6.76 17.10 -12.92
CA ASN A 63 6.79 18.33 -13.71
C ASN A 63 8.19 18.98 -13.74
N THR A 64 9.25 18.24 -13.46
CA THR A 64 10.61 18.75 -13.68
C THR A 64 10.84 19.00 -15.16
N THR A 65 11.67 20.00 -15.49
CA THR A 65 12.02 20.34 -16.87
C THR A 65 12.55 19.11 -17.63
N GLU A 66 13.39 18.31 -16.98
CA GLU A 66 13.91 17.05 -17.53
C GLU A 66 12.82 16.03 -17.88
N ASN A 67 11.79 15.89 -17.04
CA ASN A 67 10.74 14.90 -17.24
C ASN A 67 9.65 15.38 -18.20
N ASN A 68 9.52 16.70 -18.39
CA ASN A 68 8.70 17.29 -19.44
C ASN A 68 9.38 17.19 -20.81
N ASP A 69 10.70 17.38 -20.87
CA ASP A 69 11.49 17.24 -22.11
C ASP A 69 11.46 15.81 -22.66
N LYS A 70 11.59 14.80 -21.78
CA LYS A 70 11.43 13.38 -22.15
C LYS A 70 10.05 12.98 -22.70
N ARG A 71 9.01 13.79 -22.49
CA ARG A 71 7.65 13.54 -22.98
C ARG A 71 7.35 14.24 -24.31
N ARG A 72 8.29 15.04 -24.81
CA ARG A 72 8.10 15.89 -25.97
C ARG A 72 8.49 15.18 -27.26
#